data_AF-A0A949UA26-F1
#
_entry.id   AF-A0A949UA26-F1
#
_cell.length_a   1.000
_cell.length_b   1.000
_cell.length_c   1.000
_cell.angle_alpha   90.00
_cell.angle_beta   90.00
_cell.angle_gamma   90.00
#
_symmetry.space_group_name_H-M   'P 1'
#
loop_
_entity.id
_entity.type
_entity.pdbx_description
1 polymer ?
#
loop_
_entity_poly.entity_id
_entity_poly.type
_entity_poly.pdbx_seq_one_letter_code
_entity_poly.pdbx_strand_id
1 'polypeptide(L)'
;MGELLSHLLTEARLLVADYAELAVLDARRAALRLAWMLGSVLVVAVLVVTAWMGGVAALIVWAFEQGVSWALAIGVAAFVNLIAAGALVWWMRSLLHELPFTALLRQLKGEDPPAERARAA
;
A
#
# COMPACT_ATOMS: atom_id res chain seq x y z
N MET A 1 27.69 -0.62 45.34
CA MET A 1 26.58 0.01 44.59
C MET A 1 26.95 0.33 43.14
N GLY A 2 28.09 0.98 42.86
CA GLY A 2 28.50 1.31 41.49
C GLY A 2 28.72 0.10 40.56
N GLU A 3 29.32 -0.98 41.05
CA GLU A 3 29.57 -2.20 40.25
C GLU A 3 28.29 -2.92 39.81
N LEU A 4 27.28 -2.99 40.69
CA LEU A 4 25.98 -3.58 40.37
C LEU A 4 25.26 -2.78 39.28
N LEU A 5 25.32 -1.45 39.37
CA LEU A 5 24.74 -0.57 38.34
C LEU A 5 25.45 -0.75 36.99
N SER A 6 26.78 -0.86 36.97
CA SER A 6 27.51 -1.12 35.73
C SER A 6 27.22 -2.51 35.16
N HIS A 7 27.02 -3.51 36.01
CA HIS A 7 26.67 -4.87 35.57
C HIS A 7 25.27 -4.91 34.95
N LEU A 8 24.28 -4.31 35.63
CA LEU A 8 22.91 -4.20 35.11
C LEU A 8 22.83 -3.36 33.84
N LEU A 9 23.61 -2.28 33.73
CA LEU A 9 23.69 -1.49 32.49
C LEU A 9 24.30 -2.28 31.33
N THR A 10 25.29 -3.12 31.63
CA THR A 10 25.95 -3.96 30.61
C THR A 10 25.01 -5.08 30.16
N GLU A 11 24.35 -5.77 31.09
CA GLU A 11 23.33 -6.79 30.77
C GLU A 11 22.14 -6.19 30.03
N ALA A 12 21.63 -5.04 30.44
CA ALA A 12 20.54 -4.36 29.74
C ALA A 12 20.93 -3.96 28.31
N ARG A 13 22.15 -3.47 28.09
CA ARG A 13 22.66 -3.15 26.76
C ARG A 13 22.80 -4.38 25.87
N LEU A 14 23.30 -5.49 26.42
CA LEU A 14 23.40 -6.75 25.70
C LEU A 14 22.01 -7.26 25.29
N LEU A 15 21.04 -7.17 26.20
CA LEU A 15 19.65 -7.55 25.93
C LEU A 15 19.03 -6.69 24.81
N VAL A 16 19.19 -5.37 24.90
CA VAL A 16 18.68 -4.44 23.87
C VAL A 16 19.33 -4.70 22.51
N ALA A 17 20.62 -5.01 22.47
CA ALA A 17 21.31 -5.35 21.22
C ALA A 17 20.74 -6.62 20.58
N ASP A 18 20.49 -7.66 21.38
CA ASP A 18 19.93 -8.94 20.92
C ASP A 18 18.48 -8.77 20.41
N TYR A 19 17.64 -8.03 21.16
CA TYR A 19 16.29 -7.68 20.73
C TYR A 19 16.28 -6.77 19.49
N ALA A 20 17.25 -5.87 19.34
CA ALA A 20 17.37 -5.03 18.15
C ALA A 20 17.73 -5.86 16.91
N GLU A 21 18.62 -6.85 17.05
CA GLU A 21 18.95 -7.79 15.96
C GLU A 21 17.72 -8.59 15.52
N LEU A 22 16.99 -9.16 16.48
CA LEU A 22 15.72 -9.85 16.24
C LEU A 22 14.67 -8.94 15.56
N ALA A 23 14.52 -7.71 16.05
CA ALA A 23 13.58 -6.72 15.48
C ALA A 23 13.95 -6.35 14.03
N VAL A 24 15.23 -6.21 13.72
CA VAL A 24 15.71 -5.93 12.35
C VAL A 24 15.42 -7.12 11.43
N LEU A 25 15.61 -8.36 11.90
CA LEU A 25 15.30 -9.56 11.12
C LEU A 25 13.81 -9.68 10.82
N ASP A 26 12.95 -9.40 11.80
CA ASP A 26 11.50 -9.41 11.62
C ASP A 26 11.04 -8.28 10.70
N ALA A 27 11.59 -7.07 10.86
CA ALA A 27 11.33 -5.95 9.96
C ALA A 27 11.75 -6.26 8.52
N ARG A 28 12.90 -6.90 8.32
CA ARG A 28 13.37 -7.32 6.99
C ARG A 28 12.46 -8.37 6.37
N ARG A 29 12.00 -9.35 7.16
CA ARG A 29 11.06 -10.37 6.71
C ARG A 29 9.69 -9.78 6.37
N ALA A 30 9.19 -8.85 7.20
CA ALA A 30 7.96 -8.12 6.94
C ALA A 30 8.06 -7.27 5.68
N ALA A 31 9.17 -6.54 5.50
CA ALA A 31 9.43 -5.73 4.32
C ALA A 31 9.50 -6.58 3.04
N LEU A 32 10.15 -7.75 3.08
CA LEU A 32 10.16 -8.68 1.95
C LEU A 32 8.75 -9.18 1.62
N ARG A 33 7.94 -9.54 2.62
CA ARG A 33 6.54 -9.95 2.41
C ARG A 33 5.71 -8.81 1.80
N LEU A 34 5.86 -7.59 2.30
CA LEU A 34 5.20 -6.40 1.75
C LEU A 34 5.63 -6.14 0.30
N ALA A 35 6.92 -6.26 -0.01
CA ALA A 35 7.44 -6.11 -1.36
C ALA A 35 6.82 -7.15 -2.32
N TRP A 36 6.68 -8.40 -1.89
CA TRP A 36 5.98 -9.43 -2.67
C TRP A 36 4.50 -9.12 -2.86
N MET A 37 3.79 -8.66 -1.81
CA MET A 37 2.39 -8.25 -1.93
C MET A 37 2.23 -7.09 -2.90
N LEU A 38 2.99 -6.01 -2.73
CA LEU A 38 2.97 -4.83 -3.60
C LEU A 38 3.34 -5.19 -5.04
N GLY A 39 4.36 -6.03 -5.22
CA GLY A 39 4.75 -6.56 -6.52
C GLY A 39 3.63 -7.36 -7.18
N SER A 40 2.95 -8.24 -6.43
CA SER A 40 1.83 -9.02 -6.95
C SER A 40 0.64 -8.13 -7.37
N VAL A 41 0.30 -7.13 -6.55
CA VAL A 41 -0.76 -6.15 -6.85
C VAL A 41 -0.40 -5.34 -8.08
N LEU A 42 0.86 -4.92 -8.22
CA LEU A 42 1.34 -4.21 -9.40
C LEU A 42 1.22 -5.06 -10.66
N VAL A 43 1.65 -6.33 -10.63
CA VAL A 43 1.53 -7.25 -11.77
C VAL A 43 0.07 -7.46 -12.16
N VAL A 44 -0.81 -7.70 -11.18
CA VAL A 44 -2.26 -7.84 -11.43
C VAL A 44 -2.83 -6.56 -12.04
N ALA A 45 -2.49 -5.39 -11.50
CA ALA A 45 -2.96 -4.10 -12.01
C ALA A 45 -2.53 -3.89 -13.47
N VAL A 46 -1.27 -4.19 -13.81
CA VAL A 46 -0.78 -4.12 -15.19
C VAL A 46 -1.55 -5.07 -16.09
N LEU A 47 -1.73 -6.33 -15.70
CA LEU A 47 -2.48 -7.31 -16.48
C LEU A 47 -3.93 -6.89 -16.72
N VAL A 48 -4.59 -6.35 -15.70
CA VAL A 48 -5.96 -5.84 -15.81
C VAL A 48 -6.04 -4.67 -16.79
N VAL A 49 -5.11 -3.71 -16.70
CA VAL A 49 -5.06 -2.56 -17.63
C VAL A 49 -4.77 -3.02 -19.06
N THR A 50 -3.85 -3.98 -19.25
CA THR A 50 -3.56 -4.55 -20.57
C THR A 50 -4.77 -5.27 -21.15
N ALA A 51 -5.44 -6.11 -20.37
CA ALA A 51 -6.65 -6.81 -20.79
C ALA A 51 -7.78 -5.83 -21.14
N TRP A 52 -7.93 -4.76 -20.35
CA TRP A 52 -8.88 -3.68 -20.63
C TRP A 52 -8.60 -3.00 -21.97
N MET A 53 -7.35 -2.64 -22.26
CA MET A 53 -6.97 -2.03 -23.54
C MET A 53 -7.25 -2.96 -24.73
N GLY A 54 -7.00 -4.27 -24.57
CA GLY A 54 -7.39 -5.28 -25.55
C GLY A 54 -8.91 -5.32 -25.78
N GLY A 55 -9.70 -5.23 -24.71
CA GLY A 55 -11.16 -5.15 -24.78
C GLY A 55 -11.67 -3.89 -25.48
N VAL A 56 -11.09 -2.73 -25.18
CA VAL A 56 -11.42 -1.46 -25.87
C VAL A 56 -11.07 -1.55 -27.35
N ALA A 57 -9.92 -2.12 -27.71
CA ALA A 57 -9.53 -2.31 -29.09
C ALA A 57 -10.52 -3.25 -29.83
N ALA A 58 -10.89 -4.37 -29.22
CA ALA A 58 -11.88 -5.29 -29.77
C ALA A 58 -13.24 -4.60 -29.98
N LEU A 59 -13.67 -3.76 -29.03
CA LEU A 59 -14.91 -2.99 -29.15
C LEU A 59 -14.88 -1.99 -30.32
N ILE A 60 -13.74 -1.30 -30.52
CA ILE A 60 -13.57 -0.38 -31.66
C ILE A 60 -13.68 -1.13 -32.99
N VAL A 61 -13.01 -2.28 -33.11
CA VAL A 61 -13.07 -3.12 -34.32
C VAL A 61 -14.50 -3.58 -34.59
N TRP A 62 -15.20 -4.07 -33.56
CA TRP A 62 -16.59 -4.49 -33.69
C TRP A 62 -17.53 -3.33 -34.07
N ALA A 63 -17.34 -2.13 -33.50
CA ALA A 63 -18.13 -0.97 -33.84
C ALA A 63 -17.93 -0.56 -35.31
N PHE A 64 -16.70 -0.68 -35.82
CA PHE A 64 -16.41 -0.42 -37.22
C PHE A 64 -17.11 -1.40 -38.17
N GLU A 65 -17.17 -2.69 -37.82
CA GLU A 65 -17.93 -3.69 -38.60
C GLU A 65 -19.42 -3.37 -38.71
N GLN A 66 -19.98 -2.66 -37.73
CA GLN A 66 -21.37 -2.18 -37.76
C GLN A 66 -21.57 -0.88 -38.54
N GLY A 67 -20.54 -0.36 -39.20
CA GLY A 67 -20.61 0.86 -40.01
C GLY A 67 -20.42 2.15 -39.22
N VAL A 68 -19.98 2.08 -37.96
CA VAL A 68 -19.61 3.28 -37.19
C VAL A 68 -18.33 3.87 -37.76
N SER A 69 -18.27 5.19 -37.91
CA SER A 69 -17.06 5.85 -38.40
C SER A 69 -15.91 5.73 -37.41
N TRP A 70 -14.68 5.60 -37.93
CA TRP A 70 -13.45 5.51 -37.13
C TRP A 70 -13.32 6.65 -36.11
N ALA A 71 -13.66 7.87 -36.51
CA ALA A 71 -13.60 9.04 -35.64
C ALA A 71 -14.55 8.91 -34.43
N LEU A 72 -15.75 8.39 -34.64
CA LEU A 72 -16.74 8.22 -33.58
C LEU A 72 -16.33 7.07 -32.65
N ALA A 73 -15.89 5.93 -33.18
CA ALA A 73 -15.45 4.80 -32.38
C ALA A 73 -14.25 5.16 -31.48
N ILE A 74 -13.23 5.84 -32.03
CA ILE A 74 -12.09 6.34 -31.26
C ILE A 74 -12.54 7.40 -30.25
N GLY A 75 -13.44 8.30 -30.63
CA GLY A 75 -13.97 9.33 -29.73
C GLY A 75 -14.67 8.75 -28.50
N VAL A 76 -15.51 7.73 -28.69
CA VAL A 76 -16.17 7.00 -27.59
C VAL A 76 -15.16 6.27 -26.73
N ALA A 77 -14.19 5.59 -27.35
CA ALA A 77 -13.13 4.90 -26.61
C ALA A 77 -12.30 5.87 -25.76
N ALA A 78 -11.94 7.04 -26.31
CA ALA A 78 -11.24 8.09 -25.57
C ALA A 78 -12.07 8.59 -24.38
N PHE A 79 -13.36 8.82 -24.59
CA PHE A 79 -14.27 9.25 -23.52
C PHE A 79 -14.37 8.22 -22.38
N VAL A 80 -14.51 6.93 -22.72
CA VAL A 80 -14.50 5.84 -21.73
C VAL A 80 -13.19 5.79 -20.94
N ASN A 81 -12.05 6.00 -21.61
CA ASN A 81 -10.74 6.06 -20.93
C ASN A 81 -10.62 7.26 -19.99
N LEU A 82 -11.15 8.43 -20.37
CA LEU A 82 -11.17 9.61 -19.50
C LEU A 82 -12.03 9.38 -18.25
N ILE A 83 -13.18 8.72 -18.39
CA ILE A 83 -14.03 8.35 -17.25
C ILE A 83 -13.28 7.38 -16.33
N ALA A 84 -12.68 6.33 -16.89
CA ALA A 84 -11.93 5.36 -16.10
C ALA A 84 -10.75 6.00 -15.36
N ALA A 85 -10.00 6.88 -16.02
CA ALA A 85 -8.92 7.65 -15.40
C ALA A 85 -9.44 8.57 -14.28
N GLY A 86 -10.54 9.28 -14.52
CA GLY A 86 -11.19 10.14 -13.52
C GLY A 86 -11.66 9.37 -12.30
N ALA A 87 -12.30 8.21 -12.50
CA ALA A 87 -12.73 7.31 -11.43
C ALA A 87 -11.53 6.80 -10.62
N LEU A 88 -10.42 6.43 -11.27
CA LEU A 88 -9.21 5.98 -10.60
C LEU A 88 -8.56 7.09 -9.75
N VAL A 89 -8.51 8.32 -10.28
CA VAL A 89 -8.02 9.49 -9.52
C VAL A 89 -8.91 9.80 -8.33
N TRP A 90 -10.23 9.74 -8.50
CA TRP A 90 -11.19 9.96 -7.43
C TRP A 90 -11.07 8.89 -6.33
N TRP A 91 -10.99 7.61 -6.71
CA TRP A 91 -10.78 6.52 -5.76
C TRP A 91 -9.42 6.66 -5.05
N MET A 92 -8.33 6.95 -5.76
CA MET A 92 -7.04 7.18 -5.11
C MET A 92 -7.11 8.32 -4.07
N ARG A 93 -7.88 9.39 -4.37
CA ARG A 93 -8.11 10.47 -3.40
C ARG A 93 -8.93 10.04 -2.19
N SER A 94 -9.91 9.14 -2.32
CA SER A 94 -10.65 8.64 -1.16
C SER A 94 -9.78 7.78 -0.26
N LEU A 95 -8.94 6.92 -0.85
CA LEU A 95 -7.95 6.15 -0.08
C LEU A 95 -7.01 7.07 0.70
N LEU A 96 -6.46 8.11 0.05
CA LEU A 96 -5.55 9.05 0.70
C LEU A 96 -6.21 9.84 1.84
N HIS A 97 -7.50 10.18 1.73
CA HIS A 97 -8.24 10.81 2.82
C HIS A 97 -8.56 9.84 3.97
N GLU A 98 -8.75 8.57 3.65
CA GLU A 98 -9.04 7.51 4.63
C GLU A 98 -7.77 6.83 5.17
N LEU A 99 -6.57 7.27 4.74
CA LEU A 99 -5.35 6.52 5.02
C LEU A 99 -5.07 6.45 6.53
N PRO A 100 -4.87 5.24 7.08
CA PRO A 100 -4.42 4.99 8.44
C PRO A 100 -2.94 5.38 8.62
N PHE A 101 -2.40 6.27 7.80
CA PHE A 101 -1.04 6.79 7.93
C PHE A 101 -0.85 7.45 9.28
N THR A 102 -1.90 8.09 9.80
CA THR A 102 -1.93 8.58 11.18
C THR A 102 -1.86 7.44 12.20
N ALA A 103 -2.51 6.30 11.94
CA ALA A 103 -2.44 5.12 12.81
C ALA A 103 -1.07 4.41 12.71
N LEU A 104 -0.48 4.32 11.52
CA LEU A 104 0.89 3.82 11.33
C LEU A 104 1.92 4.74 11.99
N LEU A 105 1.80 6.07 11.82
CA LEU A 105 2.64 7.05 12.51
C LEU A 105 2.45 6.98 14.04
N ARG A 106 1.22 6.73 14.51
CA ARG A 106 0.92 6.60 15.94
C ARG A 106 1.52 5.31 16.53
N GLN A 107 1.41 4.20 15.80
CA GLN A 107 2.09 2.94 16.16
C GLN A 107 3.61 3.09 16.13
N LEU A 108 4.17 3.79 15.14
CA LEU A 108 5.61 4.08 15.06
C LEU A 108 6.08 5.06 16.14
N LYS A 109 5.21 5.96 16.59
CA LYS A 109 5.47 6.88 17.71
C LYS A 109 5.33 6.21 19.08
N GLY A 110 4.80 4.99 19.15
CA GLY A 110 4.59 4.29 20.42
C GLY A 110 3.58 4.96 21.34
N GLU A 111 2.61 5.70 20.79
CA GLU A 111 1.50 6.23 21.59
C GLU A 111 0.55 5.08 21.93
N ASP A 112 0.75 4.49 23.11
CA ASP A 112 -0.18 3.51 23.69
C ASP A 112 -1.60 4.11 23.79
N PRO A 113 -2.64 3.30 23.55
CA PRO A 113 -4.02 3.75 23.68
C PRO A 113 -4.27 4.23 25.11
N PRO A 114 -4.96 5.38 25.30
CA PRO A 114 -5.21 5.96 26.63
C PRO A 114 -6.03 5.06 27.58
N ALA A 115 -6.53 3.93 27.09
CA ALA A 115 -7.37 3.01 27.84
C ALA A 115 -6.64 2.24 28.95
N GLU A 116 -5.31 2.14 28.93
CA GLU A 116 -4.58 1.35 29.94
C GLU A 116 -4.23 2.15 31.21
N ARG A 117 -4.10 3.49 31.11
CA ARG A 117 -3.88 4.36 32.29
C ARG A 117 -5.12 4.52 33.17
N ALA A 118 -6.33 4.31 32.63
CA ALA A 118 -7.58 4.39 33.38
C ALA A 118 -7.92 3.11 34.16
N ARG A 119 -7.20 1.99 33.92
CA ARG A 119 -7.39 0.72 34.64
C ARG A 119 -6.32 0.46 35.71
N ALA A 120 -5.28 1.29 35.76
CA ALA A 120 -4.16 1.18 36.70
C ALA A 120 -4.13 2.33 37.75
N ALA A 121 -5.16 3.17 37.78
CA ALA A 121 -5.39 4.20 38.79
C ALA A 121 -6.67 3.86 39.58
#